data_AF-A0A327RF65-F1
#
_entry.id   AF-A0A327RF65-F1
#
_cell.length_a   1.000
_cell.length_b   1.000
_cell.length_c   1.000
_cell.angle_alpha   90.00
_cell.angle_beta   90.00
_cell.angle_gamma   90.00
#
_symmetry.space_group_name_H-M   'P 1'
#
loop_
_entity.id
_entity.type
_entity.pdbx_description
1 polymer ?
#
loop_
_entity_poly.entity_id
_entity_poly.type
_entity_poly.pdbx_seq_one_letter_code
_entity_poly.pdbx_strand_id
1 'polypeptide(L)'
;MKNLNVTSKTIVAIATLGLLFTSCSKDESADFNTQDENYSEVVMSSEIDRNIEVMEDIAIQVFEIQEASESSRTSTPNYMLPDCVTVTLVMEQNFRELTIDFGTEGCLVNNYVLKGKMILSYTRNPQAQEIFITKDLEEFYINNLNIVGSKTILRELSNVNGNPQFTKTLDITVNWPNGLQASRTGTKIREWIQGFGSGTFSDNVFEITGDWTTTFVNGNSHSYVVDIPLRREAGCGYFVSGSVDVVRTNFSGVFNYGEGTCDDQATFTFANGQVVTITLN
;
A
#
# COMPACT_ATOMS: atom_id res chain seq x y z
N MET A 1 -80.19 42.37 43.28
CA MET A 1 -80.81 43.51 42.56
C MET A 1 -80.01 43.78 41.29
N LYS A 2 -80.72 43.85 40.16
CA LYS A 2 -80.32 44.29 38.81
C LYS A 2 -79.41 43.37 37.97
N ASN A 3 -80.10 42.65 37.10
CA ASN A 3 -79.71 42.13 35.78
C ASN A 3 -78.96 43.18 34.93
N LEU A 4 -78.16 42.74 33.94
CA LEU A 4 -78.47 42.99 32.52
C LEU A 4 -77.61 42.14 31.57
N ASN A 5 -78.21 41.85 30.41
CA ASN A 5 -77.85 40.86 29.40
C ASN A 5 -76.71 41.24 28.44
N VAL A 6 -76.14 40.17 27.88
CA VAL A 6 -75.42 40.04 26.60
C VAL A 6 -76.03 40.87 25.47
N THR A 7 -75.19 41.59 24.71
CA THR A 7 -75.05 41.52 23.23
C THR A 7 -74.14 42.65 22.76
N SER A 8 -73.16 42.35 21.90
CA SER A 8 -73.00 42.96 20.57
C SER A 8 -71.63 42.63 20.00
N LYS A 9 -71.63 41.98 18.84
CA LYS A 9 -70.47 41.77 17.98
C LYS A 9 -70.10 43.11 17.33
N THR A 10 -68.84 43.52 17.45
CA THR A 10 -68.24 44.46 16.49
C THR A 10 -66.81 44.02 16.19
N ILE A 11 -66.58 43.74 14.91
CA ILE A 11 -65.29 43.47 14.28
C ILE A 11 -64.65 44.82 13.94
N VAL A 12 -63.33 44.93 14.11
CA VAL A 12 -62.31 45.51 13.20
C VAL A 12 -61.12 46.04 14.01
N ALA A 13 -60.03 45.28 13.92
CA ALA A 13 -58.63 45.68 13.69
C ALA A 13 -58.03 46.91 14.40
N ILE A 14 -56.90 46.71 15.09
CA ILE A 14 -55.53 47.07 14.62
C ILE A 14 -54.51 46.93 15.76
N ALA A 15 -53.44 46.19 15.42
CA ALA A 15 -52.02 46.29 15.79
C ALA A 15 -51.58 46.56 17.25
N THR A 16 -50.81 45.59 17.76
CA THR A 16 -49.44 45.68 18.33
C THR A 16 -49.22 44.35 19.08
N LEU A 17 -48.08 43.66 19.09
CA LEU A 17 -46.72 43.84 18.61
C LEU A 17 -46.07 42.46 18.81
N GLY A 18 -45.38 41.92 17.81
CA GLY A 18 -44.72 40.61 17.91
C GLY A 18 -44.22 40.14 16.56
N LEU A 19 -43.36 40.96 15.95
CA LEU A 19 -42.64 40.63 14.72
C LEU A 19 -41.76 39.39 14.92
N LEU A 20 -41.75 38.60 13.87
CA LEU A 20 -40.97 37.42 13.59
C LEU A 20 -39.47 37.71 13.61
N PHE A 21 -38.68 36.79 14.16
CA PHE A 21 -37.39 36.39 13.58
C PHE A 21 -37.21 34.87 13.73
N THR A 22 -37.70 34.13 12.75
CA THR A 22 -37.14 32.82 12.41
C THR A 22 -35.83 33.07 11.68
N SER A 23 -34.71 33.06 12.39
CA SER A 23 -33.39 33.05 11.76
C SER A 23 -33.05 31.61 11.35
N CYS A 24 -33.54 31.20 10.19
CA CYS A 24 -32.79 30.24 9.38
C CYS A 24 -31.69 31.05 8.69
N SER A 25 -30.45 30.96 9.17
CA SER A 25 -29.32 31.27 8.29
C SER A 25 -29.34 30.19 7.21
N LYS A 26 -29.77 30.59 6.01
CA LYS A 26 -29.29 29.96 4.79
C LYS A 26 -27.79 30.22 4.77
N ASP A 27 -27.01 29.26 5.25
CA ASP A 27 -25.65 29.17 4.78
C ASP A 27 -25.69 28.42 3.47
N GLU A 28 -25.14 29.10 2.48
CA GLU A 28 -24.97 28.67 1.11
C GLU A 28 -24.39 27.27 1.08
N SER A 29 -24.99 26.41 0.26
CA SER A 29 -24.39 25.16 -0.17
C SER A 29 -23.04 25.49 -0.84
N ALA A 30 -21.97 25.44 -0.05
CA ALA A 30 -20.64 25.26 -0.56
C ALA A 30 -20.63 23.91 -1.27
N ASP A 31 -20.45 23.97 -2.58
CA ASP A 31 -20.20 22.85 -3.47
C ASP A 31 -18.90 22.17 -3.00
N PHE A 32 -19.02 21.12 -2.19
CA PHE A 32 -17.92 20.27 -1.74
C PHE A 32 -17.85 19.03 -2.62
N ASN A 33 -17.25 19.16 -3.80
CA ASN A 33 -16.99 18.03 -4.72
C ASN A 33 -15.51 17.59 -4.76
N THR A 34 -14.62 18.17 -3.93
CA THR A 34 -13.17 17.86 -3.94
C THR A 34 -12.70 16.92 -2.82
N GLN A 35 -13.50 16.74 -1.77
CA GLN A 35 -13.11 15.90 -0.62
C GLN A 35 -13.39 14.41 -0.84
N ASP A 36 -14.44 14.08 -1.61
CA ASP A 36 -14.83 12.70 -1.94
C ASP A 36 -13.87 12.05 -2.96
N GLU A 37 -13.35 12.81 -3.92
CA GLU A 37 -12.41 12.30 -4.93
C GLU A 37 -11.07 11.88 -4.30
N ASN A 38 -10.49 12.68 -3.39
CA ASN A 38 -9.22 12.31 -2.75
C ASN A 38 -9.38 11.14 -1.76
N TYR A 39 -10.50 11.08 -1.04
CA TYR A 39 -10.80 9.90 -0.22
C TYR A 39 -10.80 8.63 -1.08
N SER A 40 -11.36 8.69 -2.28
CA SER A 40 -11.33 7.58 -3.23
C SER A 40 -9.90 7.24 -3.71
N GLU A 41 -9.06 8.24 -4.02
CA GLU A 41 -7.67 8.02 -4.46
C GLU A 41 -6.77 7.44 -3.36
N VAL A 42 -6.98 7.84 -2.10
CA VAL A 42 -6.27 7.27 -0.94
C VAL A 42 -6.66 5.82 -0.72
N VAL A 43 -7.96 5.51 -0.83
CA VAL A 43 -8.47 4.13 -0.75
C VAL A 43 -7.90 3.29 -1.89
N MET A 44 -7.91 3.80 -3.13
CA MET A 44 -7.31 3.13 -4.28
C MET A 44 -5.81 2.91 -4.09
N SER A 45 -5.08 3.92 -3.60
CA SER A 45 -3.65 3.80 -3.32
C SER A 45 -3.36 2.68 -2.31
N SER A 46 -4.17 2.59 -1.26
CA SER A 46 -4.08 1.54 -0.24
C SER A 46 -4.48 0.17 -0.77
N GLU A 47 -5.47 0.09 -1.66
CA GLU A 47 -5.83 -1.14 -2.37
C GLU A 47 -4.66 -1.63 -3.24
N ILE A 48 -4.00 -0.75 -3.99
CA ILE A 48 -2.79 -1.09 -4.75
C ILE A 48 -1.73 -1.68 -3.82
N ASP A 49 -1.46 -1.05 -2.67
CA ASP A 49 -0.44 -1.52 -1.73
C ASP A 49 -0.71 -2.95 -1.25
N ARG A 50 -1.95 -3.25 -0.83
CA ARG A 50 -2.35 -4.60 -0.39
C ARG A 50 -2.20 -5.64 -1.50
N ASN A 51 -2.64 -5.32 -2.71
CA ASN A 51 -2.58 -6.26 -3.83
C ASN A 51 -1.14 -6.50 -4.31
N ILE A 52 -0.28 -5.47 -4.27
CA ILE A 52 1.16 -5.65 -4.52
C ILE A 52 1.77 -6.57 -3.47
N GLU A 53 1.41 -6.43 -2.19
CA GLU A 53 1.93 -7.28 -1.11
C GLU A 53 1.59 -8.76 -1.32
N VAL A 54 0.32 -9.08 -1.65
CA VAL A 54 -0.09 -10.45 -1.99
C VAL A 54 0.72 -11.02 -3.14
N MET A 55 0.90 -10.23 -4.20
CA MET A 55 1.69 -10.61 -5.37
C MET A 55 3.17 -10.87 -5.01
N GLU A 56 3.73 -10.06 -4.10
CA GLU A 56 5.11 -10.21 -3.62
C GLU A 56 5.30 -11.45 -2.76
N ASP A 57 4.36 -11.73 -1.86
CA ASP A 57 4.46 -12.87 -0.95
C ASP A 57 4.47 -14.18 -1.72
N ILE A 58 3.60 -14.31 -2.73
CA ILE A 58 3.59 -15.48 -3.63
C ILE A 58 4.91 -15.58 -4.39
N ALA A 59 5.39 -14.47 -4.98
CA ALA A 59 6.63 -14.47 -5.76
C ALA A 59 7.83 -14.92 -4.91
N ILE A 60 7.97 -14.35 -3.72
CA ILE A 60 9.06 -14.63 -2.79
C ILE A 60 8.98 -16.06 -2.29
N GLN A 61 7.78 -16.53 -1.90
CA GLN A 61 7.58 -17.92 -1.46
C GLN A 61 8.05 -18.92 -2.53
N VAL A 62 7.62 -18.75 -3.78
CA VAL A 62 7.99 -19.67 -4.87
C VAL A 62 9.51 -19.61 -5.11
N PHE A 63 10.09 -18.42 -5.13
CA PHE A 63 11.54 -18.24 -5.27
C PHE A 63 12.33 -18.92 -4.14
N GLU A 64 11.97 -18.69 -2.88
CA GLU A 64 12.68 -19.24 -1.72
C GLU A 64 12.59 -20.76 -1.64
N ILE A 65 11.41 -21.32 -1.92
CA ILE A 65 11.20 -22.78 -1.98
C ILE A 65 12.04 -23.37 -3.12
N GLN A 66 12.10 -22.70 -4.27
CA GLN A 66 12.94 -23.14 -5.39
C GLN A 66 14.43 -23.13 -4.99
N GLU A 67 14.94 -22.04 -4.42
CA GLU A 67 16.34 -21.97 -3.95
C GLU A 67 16.66 -23.03 -2.89
N ALA A 68 15.74 -23.26 -1.94
CA ALA A 68 15.88 -24.29 -0.92
C ALA A 68 15.91 -25.71 -1.51
N SER A 69 15.09 -25.97 -2.53
CA SER A 69 15.06 -27.28 -3.20
C SER A 69 16.36 -27.57 -3.97
N GLU A 70 16.90 -26.57 -4.67
CA GLU A 70 18.15 -26.69 -5.41
C GLU A 70 19.36 -26.89 -4.48
N SER A 71 19.38 -26.18 -3.34
CA SER A 71 20.46 -26.32 -2.35
C SER A 71 20.42 -27.65 -1.60
N SER A 72 19.23 -28.16 -1.28
CA SER A 72 19.05 -29.40 -0.52
C SER A 72 19.14 -30.68 -1.37
N ARG A 73 19.10 -30.56 -2.71
CA ARG A 73 19.05 -31.69 -3.66
C ARG A 73 17.89 -32.67 -3.39
N THR A 74 16.81 -32.18 -2.79
CA THR A 74 15.64 -32.97 -2.43
C THR A 74 14.62 -33.01 -3.57
N SER A 75 13.57 -33.81 -3.40
CA SER A 75 12.43 -34.01 -4.33
C SER A 75 11.77 -32.72 -4.82
N THR A 76 10.91 -32.86 -5.83
CA THR A 76 10.05 -31.82 -6.42
C THR A 76 9.57 -30.80 -5.37
N PRO A 77 9.83 -29.49 -5.58
CA PRO A 77 9.44 -28.46 -4.63
C PRO A 77 7.92 -28.44 -4.42
N ASN A 78 7.49 -28.38 -3.16
CA ASN A 78 6.10 -28.07 -2.83
C ASN A 78 5.99 -26.59 -2.53
N TYR A 79 5.47 -25.82 -3.48
CA TYR A 79 5.31 -24.37 -3.37
C TYR A 79 4.21 -23.92 -2.41
N MET A 80 3.46 -24.86 -1.81
CA MET A 80 2.31 -24.55 -0.94
C MET A 80 1.20 -23.76 -1.66
N LEU A 81 1.10 -23.95 -2.97
CA LEU A 81 0.05 -23.35 -3.80
C LEU A 81 -1.06 -24.39 -4.09
N PRO A 82 -2.31 -23.95 -4.30
CA PRO A 82 -3.41 -24.84 -4.66
C PRO A 82 -3.17 -25.55 -6.00
N ASP A 83 -3.87 -26.68 -6.20
CA ASP A 83 -3.74 -27.51 -7.41
C ASP A 83 -4.13 -26.79 -8.72
N CYS A 84 -4.86 -25.67 -8.65
CA CYS A 84 -5.17 -24.84 -9.82
C CYS A 84 -4.01 -23.95 -10.28
N VAL A 85 -2.90 -23.90 -9.53
CA VAL A 85 -1.68 -23.19 -9.94
C VAL A 85 -0.68 -24.16 -10.53
N THR A 86 -0.15 -23.83 -11.70
CA THR A 86 0.95 -24.58 -12.30
C THR A 86 2.23 -23.77 -12.19
N VAL A 87 3.28 -24.35 -11.61
CA VAL A 87 4.62 -23.74 -11.59
C VAL A 87 5.54 -24.52 -12.52
N THR A 88 6.11 -23.84 -13.50
CA THR A 88 7.13 -24.41 -14.40
C THR A 88 8.47 -23.73 -14.18
N LEU A 89 9.54 -24.47 -14.47
CA LEU A 89 10.91 -24.03 -14.24
C LEU A 89 11.74 -24.25 -15.50
N VAL A 90 12.35 -23.18 -15.99
CA VAL A 90 13.43 -23.22 -16.98
C VAL A 90 14.75 -22.95 -16.26
N MET A 91 15.75 -23.79 -16.51
CA MET A 91 17.06 -23.68 -15.87
C MET A 91 18.18 -23.63 -16.89
N GLU A 92 19.04 -22.64 -16.75
CA GLU A 92 20.29 -22.51 -17.51
C GLU A 92 21.46 -22.22 -16.55
N GLN A 93 22.68 -22.04 -17.07
CA GLN A 93 23.80 -21.70 -16.21
C GLN A 93 23.59 -20.32 -15.56
N ASN A 94 23.57 -20.26 -14.23
CA ASN A 94 23.33 -19.05 -13.43
C ASN A 94 21.97 -18.36 -13.64
N PHE A 95 21.09 -18.88 -14.50
CA PHE A 95 19.79 -18.33 -14.81
C PHE A 95 18.67 -19.31 -14.48
N ARG A 96 17.56 -18.78 -13.98
CA ARG A 96 16.33 -19.51 -13.71
C ARG A 96 15.14 -18.67 -14.13
N GLU A 97 14.11 -19.32 -14.63
CA GLU A 97 12.82 -18.70 -14.89
C GLU A 97 11.72 -19.59 -14.31
N LEU A 98 10.96 -19.05 -13.38
CA LEU A 98 9.79 -19.68 -12.77
C LEU A 98 8.54 -19.01 -13.36
N THR A 99 7.72 -19.78 -14.05
CA THR A 99 6.39 -19.30 -14.48
C THR A 99 5.35 -19.85 -13.52
N ILE A 100 4.64 -18.96 -12.84
CA ILE A 100 3.50 -19.26 -11.96
C ILE A 100 2.23 -18.94 -12.76
N ASP A 101 1.53 -19.98 -13.20
CA ASP A 101 0.34 -19.88 -14.04
C ASP A 101 -0.92 -20.17 -13.22
N PHE A 102 -1.79 -19.16 -13.09
CA PHE A 102 -3.06 -19.23 -12.36
C PHE A 102 -4.24 -19.57 -13.28
N GLY A 103 -3.98 -19.79 -14.57
CA GLY A 103 -4.98 -20.06 -15.59
C GLY A 103 -5.81 -18.84 -16.00
N THR A 104 -6.62 -19.03 -17.05
CA THR A 104 -7.54 -17.99 -17.58
C THR A 104 -8.81 -17.86 -16.73
N GLU A 105 -9.29 -18.97 -16.16
CA GLU A 105 -10.47 -19.00 -15.29
C GLU A 105 -10.16 -18.41 -13.90
N GLY A 106 -8.90 -18.48 -13.50
CA GLY A 106 -8.37 -18.03 -12.23
C GLY A 106 -8.33 -19.10 -11.14
N CYS A 107 -7.51 -18.82 -10.14
CA CYS A 107 -7.24 -19.69 -9.01
C CYS A 107 -7.35 -18.91 -7.70
N LEU A 108 -8.01 -19.49 -6.70
CA LEU A 108 -8.16 -18.88 -5.38
C LEU A 108 -6.91 -19.17 -4.54
N VAL A 109 -6.12 -18.13 -4.24
CA VAL A 109 -4.91 -18.22 -3.42
C VAL A 109 -5.00 -17.20 -2.29
N ASN A 110 -4.92 -17.65 -1.04
CA ASN A 110 -4.95 -16.77 0.15
C ASN A 110 -6.11 -15.76 0.17
N ASN A 111 -7.31 -16.19 -0.24
CA ASN A 111 -8.54 -15.38 -0.38
C ASN A 111 -8.53 -14.35 -1.53
N TYR A 112 -7.56 -14.41 -2.44
CA TYR A 112 -7.52 -13.62 -3.67
C TYR A 112 -7.75 -14.52 -4.88
N VAL A 113 -8.54 -14.04 -5.85
CA VAL A 113 -8.69 -14.73 -7.13
C VAL A 113 -7.61 -14.21 -8.08
N LEU A 114 -6.64 -15.04 -8.41
CA LEU A 114 -5.53 -14.69 -9.31
C LEU A 114 -5.78 -15.27 -10.71
N LYS A 115 -5.46 -14.52 -11.76
CA LYS A 115 -5.58 -14.95 -13.17
C LYS A 115 -4.34 -14.58 -13.96
N GLY A 116 -4.08 -15.30 -15.05
CA GLY A 116 -2.92 -15.07 -15.91
C GLY A 116 -1.65 -15.65 -15.30
N LYS A 117 -0.51 -15.03 -15.59
CA LYS A 117 0.80 -15.56 -15.18
C LYS A 117 1.67 -14.51 -14.52
N MET A 118 2.49 -15.00 -13.60
CA MET A 118 3.60 -14.28 -13.01
C MET A 118 4.90 -15.00 -13.37
N ILE A 119 5.83 -14.29 -14.00
CA ILE A 119 7.07 -14.85 -14.51
C ILE A 119 8.22 -14.25 -13.71
N LEU A 120 8.92 -15.09 -12.95
CA LEU A 120 10.08 -14.70 -12.15
C LEU A 120 11.34 -15.19 -12.85
N SER A 121 12.09 -14.28 -13.45
CA SER A 121 13.42 -14.59 -13.98
C SER A 121 14.49 -14.12 -12.99
N TYR A 122 15.49 -14.94 -12.73
CA TYR A 122 16.57 -14.53 -11.84
C TYR A 122 17.94 -15.03 -12.26
N THR A 123 18.90 -14.12 -12.17
CA THR A 123 20.30 -14.33 -12.55
C THR A 123 21.17 -14.23 -11.31
N ARG A 124 22.06 -15.22 -11.13
CA ARG A 124 23.05 -15.22 -10.04
C ARG A 124 24.38 -14.70 -10.56
N ASN A 125 24.99 -13.78 -9.83
CA ASN A 125 26.35 -13.31 -10.06
C ASN A 125 27.25 -13.75 -8.89
N PRO A 126 27.95 -14.90 -8.99
CA PRO A 126 28.76 -15.42 -7.89
C PRO A 126 29.95 -14.54 -7.52
N GLN A 127 30.46 -13.74 -8.46
CA GLN A 127 31.61 -12.85 -8.21
C GLN A 127 31.20 -11.65 -7.34
N ALA A 128 30.05 -11.05 -7.64
CA ALA A 128 29.49 -9.96 -6.85
C ALA A 128 28.67 -10.44 -5.65
N GLN A 129 28.39 -11.73 -5.54
CA GLN A 129 27.50 -12.32 -4.53
C GLN A 129 26.08 -11.72 -4.58
N GLU A 130 25.60 -11.53 -5.81
CA GLU A 130 24.30 -10.91 -6.09
C GLU A 130 23.33 -11.91 -6.73
N ILE A 131 22.04 -11.67 -6.48
CA ILE A 131 20.94 -12.28 -7.24
C ILE A 131 20.05 -11.15 -7.74
N PHE A 132 19.88 -11.06 -9.05
CA PHE A 132 18.96 -10.12 -9.67
C PHE A 132 17.72 -10.87 -10.12
N ILE A 133 16.55 -10.45 -9.64
CA ILE A 133 15.25 -11.06 -9.91
C ILE A 133 14.40 -10.03 -10.65
N THR A 134 13.79 -10.43 -11.76
CA THR A 134 12.76 -9.67 -12.47
C THR A 134 11.45 -10.43 -12.38
N LYS A 135 10.37 -9.70 -12.11
CA LYS A 135 9.00 -10.19 -12.14
C LYS A 135 8.25 -9.49 -13.25
N ASP A 136 7.81 -10.27 -14.23
CA ASP A 136 6.95 -9.86 -15.32
C ASP A 136 5.55 -10.48 -15.16
N LEU A 137 4.55 -9.80 -15.71
CA LEU A 137 3.15 -10.16 -15.59
C LEU A 137 2.54 -10.33 -16.99
N GLU A 138 1.93 -11.48 -17.25
CA GLU A 138 1.25 -11.79 -18.51
C GLU A 138 -0.23 -11.99 -18.25
N GLU A 139 -1.06 -11.10 -18.81
CA GLU A 139 -2.52 -11.10 -18.61
C GLU A 139 -2.94 -11.26 -17.14
N PHE A 140 -2.17 -10.64 -16.23
CA PHE A 140 -2.31 -10.88 -14.80
C PHE A 140 -3.44 -10.07 -14.17
N TYR A 141 -4.22 -10.74 -13.33
CA TYR A 141 -5.26 -10.10 -12.52
C TYR A 141 -5.21 -10.59 -11.09
N ILE A 142 -5.52 -9.69 -10.16
CA ILE A 142 -5.83 -10.01 -8.78
C ILE A 142 -7.23 -9.50 -8.46
N ASN A 143 -8.10 -10.41 -8.06
CA ASN A 143 -9.55 -10.23 -8.08
C ASN A 143 -10.01 -9.74 -9.46
N ASN A 144 -10.45 -8.48 -9.54
CA ASN A 144 -10.89 -7.85 -10.78
C ASN A 144 -9.93 -6.75 -11.26
N LEU A 145 -8.78 -6.58 -10.60
CA LEU A 145 -7.78 -5.57 -10.95
C LEU A 145 -6.78 -6.18 -11.91
N ASN A 146 -6.61 -5.54 -13.07
CA ASN A 146 -5.54 -5.89 -13.99
C ASN A 146 -4.26 -5.16 -13.58
N ILE A 147 -3.15 -5.88 -13.50
CA ILE A 147 -1.85 -5.30 -13.18
C ILE A 147 -0.91 -5.56 -14.36
N VAL A 148 -0.31 -4.48 -14.86
CA VAL A 148 0.64 -4.48 -15.98
C VAL A 148 1.93 -3.82 -15.52
N GLY A 149 3.06 -4.25 -16.07
CA GLY A 149 4.37 -3.70 -15.78
C GLY A 149 5.27 -4.74 -15.14
N SER A 150 6.36 -4.27 -14.53
CA SER A 150 7.39 -5.15 -14.00
C SER A 150 7.90 -4.66 -12.65
N LYS A 151 8.56 -5.59 -11.96
CA LYS A 151 9.25 -5.31 -10.70
C LYS A 151 10.61 -5.99 -10.72
N THR A 152 11.61 -5.34 -10.16
CA THR A 152 12.92 -5.97 -9.96
C THR A 152 13.30 -6.02 -8.49
N ILE A 153 14.09 -7.02 -8.13
CA ILE A 153 14.70 -7.19 -6.81
C ILE A 153 16.17 -7.51 -7.04
N LEU A 154 17.05 -6.62 -6.61
CA LEU A 154 18.47 -6.92 -6.45
C LEU A 154 18.71 -7.33 -5.00
N ARG A 155 19.23 -8.55 -4.81
CA ARG A 155 19.70 -9.05 -3.52
C ARG A 155 21.22 -9.04 -3.51
N GLU A 156 21.78 -8.33 -2.55
CA GLU A 156 23.22 -8.23 -2.30
C GLU A 156 23.53 -8.93 -0.98
N LEU A 157 24.54 -9.81 -0.97
CA LEU A 157 25.00 -10.42 0.28
C LEU A 157 25.68 -9.41 1.20
N SER A 158 26.35 -8.42 0.61
CA SER A 158 27.07 -7.37 1.31
C SER A 158 27.07 -6.10 0.46
N ASN A 159 26.40 -5.06 0.94
CA ASN A 159 26.48 -3.72 0.39
C ASN A 159 27.80 -3.02 0.80
N VAL A 160 27.91 -1.72 0.49
CA VAL A 160 29.08 -0.89 0.85
C VAL A 160 29.37 -0.79 2.35
N ASN A 161 28.35 -1.02 3.19
CA ASN A 161 28.46 -1.02 4.66
C ASN A 161 28.79 -2.41 5.23
N GLY A 162 28.90 -3.43 4.39
CA GLY A 162 29.09 -4.81 4.83
C GLY A 162 27.80 -5.56 5.20
N ASN A 163 26.63 -4.97 4.93
CA ASN A 163 25.33 -5.50 5.34
C ASN A 163 24.59 -6.14 4.16
N PRO A 164 23.82 -7.23 4.37
CA PRO A 164 22.91 -7.73 3.35
C PRO A 164 21.86 -6.68 2.97
N GLN A 165 21.54 -6.56 1.69
CA GLN A 165 20.63 -5.54 1.18
C GLN A 165 19.69 -6.10 0.10
N PHE A 166 18.47 -5.59 0.09
CA PHE A 166 17.49 -5.81 -0.97
C PHE A 166 17.07 -4.47 -1.55
N THR A 167 17.29 -4.29 -2.85
CA THR A 167 16.81 -3.12 -3.59
C THR A 167 15.68 -3.56 -4.49
N LYS A 168 14.48 -3.03 -4.25
CA LYS A 168 13.29 -3.31 -5.05
C LYS A 168 12.94 -2.10 -5.89
N THR A 169 12.77 -2.27 -7.19
CA THR A 169 12.19 -1.23 -8.06
C THR A 169 10.85 -1.69 -8.58
N LEU A 170 9.89 -0.77 -8.64
CA LEU A 170 8.53 -1.02 -9.09
C LEU A 170 8.21 -0.06 -10.23
N ASP A 171 7.63 -0.58 -11.30
CA ASP A 171 6.98 0.21 -12.34
C ASP A 171 5.76 -0.57 -12.83
N ILE A 172 4.60 -0.25 -12.24
CA ILE A 172 3.35 -0.94 -12.54
C ILE A 172 2.22 0.02 -12.87
N THR A 173 1.25 -0.46 -13.59
CA THR A 173 -0.04 0.19 -13.83
C THR A 173 -1.15 -0.76 -13.41
N VAL A 174 -2.07 -0.24 -12.59
CA VAL A 174 -3.25 -0.95 -12.12
C VAL A 174 -4.48 -0.38 -12.83
N ASN A 175 -5.28 -1.28 -13.41
CA ASN A 175 -6.52 -0.93 -14.11
C ASN A 175 -7.72 -1.56 -13.39
N TRP A 176 -8.70 -0.72 -13.05
CA TRP A 176 -9.95 -1.15 -12.44
C TRP A 176 -11.02 -1.43 -13.51
N PRO A 177 -12.01 -2.31 -13.24
CA PRO A 177 -13.08 -2.64 -14.19
C PRO A 177 -13.94 -1.44 -14.62
N ASN A 178 -14.00 -0.41 -13.78
CA ASN A 178 -14.75 0.83 -14.06
C ASN A 178 -14.00 1.81 -14.99
N GLY A 179 -12.81 1.43 -15.47
CA GLY A 179 -11.99 2.25 -16.36
C GLY A 179 -11.05 3.22 -15.64
N LEU A 180 -11.04 3.24 -14.29
CA LEU A 180 -10.02 3.98 -13.55
C LEU A 180 -8.65 3.31 -13.71
N GLN A 181 -7.60 4.12 -13.65
CA GLN A 181 -6.21 3.68 -13.78
C GLN A 181 -5.31 4.48 -12.85
N ALA A 182 -4.29 3.80 -12.31
CA ALA A 182 -3.19 4.42 -11.60
C ALA A 182 -1.87 3.73 -11.94
N SER A 183 -0.82 4.49 -12.16
CA SER A 183 0.55 3.97 -12.26
C SER A 183 1.30 4.20 -10.95
N ARG A 184 2.21 3.29 -10.62
CA ARG A 184 3.08 3.40 -9.45
C ARG A 184 4.51 3.07 -9.82
N THR A 185 5.39 4.02 -9.58
CA THR A 185 6.83 3.88 -9.75
C THR A 185 7.53 4.10 -8.42
N GLY A 186 8.67 3.45 -8.21
CA GLY A 186 9.45 3.72 -7.01
C GLY A 186 10.59 2.74 -6.77
N THR A 187 11.41 3.08 -5.79
CA THR A 187 12.49 2.25 -5.27
C THR A 187 12.31 2.08 -3.77
N LYS A 188 12.49 0.86 -3.26
CA LYS A 188 12.55 0.58 -1.83
C LYS A 188 13.79 -0.25 -1.54
N ILE A 189 14.63 0.24 -0.65
CA ILE A 189 15.84 -0.44 -0.19
C ILE A 189 15.57 -0.93 1.23
N ARG A 190 15.90 -2.19 1.51
CA ARG A 190 15.87 -2.78 2.85
C ARG A 190 17.25 -3.33 3.16
N GLU A 191 17.93 -2.70 4.11
CA GLU A 191 19.25 -3.09 4.61
C GLU A 191 19.10 -3.87 5.92
N TRP A 192 19.83 -4.98 6.07
CA TRP A 192 19.83 -5.80 7.28
C TRP A 192 21.00 -5.40 8.18
N ILE A 193 20.75 -4.46 9.09
CA ILE A 193 21.80 -3.79 9.87
C ILE A 193 22.21 -4.51 11.16
N GLN A 194 21.37 -5.41 11.71
CA GLN A 194 21.69 -6.21 12.90
C GLN A 194 21.01 -7.59 12.85
N GLY A 195 21.61 -8.58 13.51
CA GLY A 195 21.07 -9.95 13.60
C GLY A 195 21.45 -10.86 12.43
N PHE A 196 22.03 -10.32 11.35
CA PHE A 196 22.45 -11.16 10.23
C PHE A 196 23.53 -12.16 10.66
N GLY A 197 23.29 -13.44 10.38
CA GLY A 197 24.16 -14.55 10.80
C GLY A 197 23.97 -15.05 12.23
N SER A 198 23.09 -14.46 13.04
CA SER A 198 22.77 -14.93 14.41
C SER A 198 22.03 -16.28 14.40
N GLY A 199 21.29 -16.56 13.32
CA GLY A 199 20.35 -17.67 13.21
C GLY A 199 19.03 -17.46 13.98
N THR A 200 18.86 -16.31 14.64
CA THR A 200 17.67 -15.99 15.44
C THR A 200 16.90 -14.87 14.75
N PHE A 201 15.73 -15.17 14.17
CA PHE A 201 15.00 -14.16 13.40
C PHE A 201 14.59 -12.93 14.22
N SER A 202 14.27 -13.10 15.50
CA SER A 202 13.73 -12.02 16.35
C SER A 202 14.74 -10.94 16.72
N ASP A 203 16.04 -11.17 16.58
CA ASP A 203 17.08 -10.16 16.82
C ASP A 203 17.40 -9.31 15.58
N ASN A 204 16.70 -9.58 14.47
CA ASN A 204 16.94 -8.88 13.22
C ASN A 204 16.41 -7.45 13.25
N VAL A 205 17.24 -6.55 12.74
CA VAL A 205 16.89 -5.15 12.55
C VAL A 205 17.15 -4.77 11.11
N PHE A 206 16.18 -4.08 10.52
CA PHE A 206 16.25 -3.59 9.16
C PHE A 206 16.05 -2.08 9.13
N GLU A 207 16.76 -1.42 8.21
CA GLU A 207 16.48 -0.05 7.82
C GLU A 207 15.87 -0.06 6.42
N ILE A 208 14.80 0.72 6.25
CA ILE A 208 14.10 0.84 4.98
C ILE A 208 14.19 2.29 4.51
N THR A 209 14.66 2.47 3.28
CA THR A 209 14.71 3.76 2.59
C THR A 209 14.06 3.64 1.22
N GLY A 210 13.89 4.78 0.55
CA GLY A 210 13.41 4.86 -0.82
C GLY A 210 12.24 5.80 -0.99
N ASP A 211 11.65 5.73 -2.16
CA ASP A 211 10.63 6.65 -2.64
C ASP A 211 9.67 5.93 -3.57
N TRP A 212 8.42 6.36 -3.58
CA TRP A 212 7.45 5.90 -4.56
C TRP A 212 6.43 6.98 -4.85
N THR A 213 5.98 6.99 -6.10
CA THR A 213 4.97 7.92 -6.60
C THR A 213 3.85 7.14 -7.26
N THR A 214 2.63 7.57 -6.99
CA THR A 214 1.42 7.09 -7.66
C THR A 214 0.88 8.20 -8.51
N THR A 215 0.54 7.91 -9.76
CA THR A 215 -0.07 8.87 -10.68
C THR A 215 -1.41 8.32 -11.13
N PHE A 216 -2.46 9.10 -10.98
CA PHE A 216 -3.82 8.75 -11.38
C PHE A 216 -4.12 9.28 -12.78
N VAL A 217 -5.13 8.71 -13.44
CA VAL A 217 -5.54 9.09 -14.80
C VAL A 217 -5.92 10.58 -14.95
N ASN A 218 -6.37 11.22 -13.88
CA ASN A 218 -6.70 12.65 -13.83
C ASN A 218 -5.45 13.56 -13.72
N GLY A 219 -4.25 13.00 -13.62
CA GLY A 219 -2.98 13.71 -13.46
C GLY A 219 -2.60 13.99 -12.00
N ASN A 220 -3.44 13.63 -11.03
CA ASN A 220 -3.10 13.73 -9.61
C ASN A 220 -1.96 12.78 -9.27
N SER A 221 -1.10 13.19 -8.33
CA SER A 221 0.01 12.36 -7.87
C SER A 221 0.16 12.36 -6.36
N HIS A 222 0.48 11.19 -5.83
CA HIS A 222 0.80 10.94 -4.42
C HIS A 222 2.23 10.41 -4.34
N SER A 223 3.17 11.19 -3.82
CA SER A 223 4.56 10.79 -3.60
C SER A 223 4.88 10.63 -2.13
N TYR A 224 5.79 9.70 -1.88
CA TYR A 224 6.27 9.31 -0.56
C TYR A 224 7.78 9.18 -0.66
N VAL A 225 8.50 9.85 0.23
CA VAL A 225 9.96 9.79 0.31
C VAL A 225 10.33 9.50 1.75
N VAL A 226 11.10 8.44 1.98
CA VAL A 226 11.66 8.19 3.30
C VAL A 226 12.74 9.24 3.57
N ASP A 227 12.50 10.11 4.55
CA ASP A 227 13.42 11.17 4.97
C ASP A 227 14.43 10.62 5.99
N ILE A 228 13.93 10.10 7.12
CA ILE A 228 14.72 9.34 8.09
C ILE A 228 14.46 7.84 7.86
N PRO A 229 15.50 7.00 7.70
CA PRO A 229 15.34 5.56 7.49
C PRO A 229 14.36 4.92 8.46
N LEU A 230 13.40 4.15 7.92
CA LEU A 230 12.40 3.48 8.74
C LEU A 230 13.04 2.25 9.38
N ARG A 231 13.08 2.24 10.71
CA ARG A 231 13.65 1.13 11.47
C ARG A 231 12.57 0.09 11.75
N ARG A 232 12.81 -1.14 11.28
CA ARG A 232 11.95 -2.29 11.53
C ARG A 232 12.71 -3.35 12.31
N GLU A 233 12.21 -3.68 13.49
CA GLU A 233 12.73 -4.76 14.32
C GLU A 233 11.83 -5.98 14.15
N ALA A 234 12.41 -7.15 13.90
CA ALA A 234 11.64 -8.37 13.63
C ALA A 234 10.74 -8.79 14.79
N GLY A 235 11.11 -8.45 16.02
CA GLY A 235 10.28 -8.64 17.21
C GLY A 235 9.13 -7.65 17.36
N CYS A 236 9.03 -6.63 16.50
CA CYS A 236 7.99 -5.59 16.55
C CYS A 236 7.08 -5.65 15.31
N GLY A 237 5.77 -5.52 15.53
CA GLY A 237 4.78 -5.45 14.44
C GLY A 237 4.81 -4.13 13.66
N TYR A 238 5.43 -3.09 14.23
CA TYR A 238 5.40 -1.72 13.75
C TYR A 238 6.82 -1.19 13.46
N PHE A 239 6.91 -0.08 12.73
CA PHE A 239 8.15 0.67 12.65
C PHE A 239 8.42 1.34 13.99
N VAL A 240 9.64 1.23 14.50
CA VAL A 240 9.99 1.78 15.82
C VAL A 240 10.52 3.21 15.70
N SER A 241 10.99 3.61 14.52
CA SER A 241 11.47 4.97 14.24
C SER A 241 11.53 5.28 12.76
N GLY A 242 11.72 6.56 12.44
CA GLY A 242 11.92 7.07 11.08
C GLY A 242 10.76 7.94 10.60
N SER A 243 10.90 8.51 9.41
CA SER A 243 9.93 9.45 8.85
C SER A 243 9.73 9.28 7.34
N VAL A 244 8.52 9.61 6.89
CA VAL A 244 8.16 9.65 5.48
C VAL A 244 7.54 11.00 5.16
N ASP A 245 8.16 11.71 4.23
CA ASP A 245 7.58 12.89 3.60
C ASP A 245 6.49 12.45 2.64
N VAL A 246 5.31 13.02 2.80
CA VAL A 246 4.13 12.75 1.98
C VAL A 246 3.72 14.00 1.25
N VAL A 247 3.63 13.90 -0.08
CA VAL A 247 3.07 14.95 -0.92
C VAL A 247 1.91 14.36 -1.70
N ARG A 248 0.72 14.92 -1.51
CA ARG A 248 -0.48 14.60 -2.28
C ARG A 248 -1.03 15.87 -2.89
N THR A 249 -1.93 15.73 -3.85
CA THR A 249 -2.52 16.85 -4.59
C THR A 249 -3.02 17.98 -3.69
N ASN A 250 -3.69 17.66 -2.58
CA ASN A 250 -4.36 18.65 -1.73
C ASN A 250 -3.75 18.82 -0.34
N PHE A 251 -2.80 17.97 0.05
CA PHE A 251 -2.10 18.11 1.32
C PHE A 251 -0.72 17.47 1.28
N SER A 252 0.16 17.97 2.13
CA SER A 252 1.47 17.38 2.38
C SER A 252 1.77 17.41 3.87
N GLY A 253 2.75 16.61 4.27
CA GLY A 253 3.16 16.50 5.66
C GLY A 253 4.17 15.39 5.86
N VAL A 254 4.48 15.14 7.13
CA VAL A 254 5.48 14.14 7.53
C VAL A 254 4.81 13.12 8.43
N PHE A 255 4.87 11.84 8.05
CA PHE A 255 4.63 10.73 8.95
C PHE A 255 5.89 10.47 9.77
N ASN A 256 5.78 10.42 11.08
CA ASN A 256 6.88 10.11 12.00
C ASN A 256 6.47 8.94 12.92
N TYR A 257 7.31 7.89 12.94
CA TYR A 257 7.10 6.63 13.68
C TYR A 257 7.76 6.61 15.07
N GLY A 258 8.21 7.77 15.56
CA GLY A 258 8.81 7.91 16.87
C GLY A 258 10.32 7.66 16.89
N GLU A 259 10.83 7.43 18.10
CA GLU A 259 12.27 7.45 18.44
C GLU A 259 12.75 6.12 19.05
N GLY A 260 12.10 5.00 18.71
CA GLY A 260 12.53 3.64 19.08
C GLY A 260 11.56 2.87 19.98
N THR A 261 10.34 3.35 20.21
CA THR A 261 9.34 2.59 20.98
C THR A 261 8.58 1.65 20.04
N CYS A 262 8.43 0.38 20.44
CA CYS A 262 7.55 -0.54 19.72
C CYS A 262 6.11 -0.34 20.19
N ASP A 263 5.39 0.54 19.52
CA ASP A 263 3.97 0.77 19.72
C ASP A 263 3.24 0.92 18.37
N ASP A 264 1.91 1.00 18.42
CA ASP A 264 1.03 1.15 17.27
C ASP A 264 0.77 2.64 16.93
N GLN A 265 1.62 3.56 17.39
CA GLN A 265 1.40 5.00 17.24
C GLN A 265 2.37 5.63 16.25
N ALA A 266 1.84 6.51 15.41
CA ALA A 266 2.62 7.42 14.59
C ALA A 266 2.03 8.83 14.72
N THR A 267 2.79 9.84 14.29
CA THR A 267 2.28 11.20 14.16
C THR A 267 2.31 11.63 12.71
N PHE A 268 1.27 12.33 12.27
CA PHE A 268 1.26 13.02 10.99
C PHE A 268 1.25 14.52 11.25
N THR A 269 2.30 15.20 10.79
CA THR A 269 2.42 16.66 10.84
C THR A 269 2.10 17.24 9.48
N PHE A 270 0.95 17.89 9.35
CA PHE A 270 0.55 18.59 8.13
C PHE A 270 1.48 19.78 7.87
N ALA A 271 1.61 20.18 6.60
CA ALA A 271 2.42 21.33 6.20
C ALA A 271 1.98 22.67 6.85
N ASN A 272 0.75 22.76 7.33
CA ASN A 272 0.24 23.91 8.09
C ASN A 272 0.63 23.88 9.59
N GLY A 273 1.38 22.88 10.03
CA GLY A 273 1.83 22.68 11.42
C GLY A 273 0.84 21.92 12.32
N GLN A 274 -0.34 21.54 11.82
CA GLN A 274 -1.26 20.71 12.59
C GLN A 274 -0.68 19.29 12.76
N VAL A 275 -0.73 18.77 13.98
CA VAL A 275 -0.25 17.40 14.30
C VAL A 275 -1.44 16.53 14.66
N VAL A 276 -1.48 15.32 14.11
CA VAL A 276 -2.49 14.30 14.43
C VAL A 276 -1.79 13.00 14.79
N THR A 277 -2.21 12.38 15.89
CA THR A 277 -1.79 11.02 16.25
C THR A 277 -2.58 9.99 15.45
N ILE A 278 -1.88 9.02 14.88
CA ILE A 278 -2.42 7.96 14.04
C ILE A 278 -2.14 6.63 14.72
N THR A 279 -3.18 5.82 14.90
CA THR A 279 -3.04 4.44 15.37
C THR A 279 -2.98 3.50 14.17
N LEU A 280 -1.92 2.70 14.09
CA LEU A 280 -1.59 1.79 13.00
C LEU A 280 -2.35 0.46 13.19
N ASN A 281 -3.48 0.29 12.48
CA ASN A 281 -4.29 -0.94 12.46
C ASN A 281 -4.59 -1.39 11.02
#